data_AF-A0A2G6P7P9-F1
#
_entry.id   AF-A0A2G6P7P9-F1
#
_cell.length_a   1.000
_cell.length_b   1.000
_cell.length_c   1.000
_cell.angle_alpha   90.00
_cell.angle_beta   90.00
_cell.angle_gamma   90.00
#
_symmetry.space_group_name_H-M   'P 1'
#
loop_
_entity.id
_entity.type
_entity.pdbx_description
1 polymer ?
#
loop_
_entity_poly.entity_id
_entity_poly.type
_entity_poly.pdbx_seq_one_letter_code
_entity_poly.pdbx_strand_id
1 'polypeptide(L)'
;MNNNLTSSLNVYEAQTSHLVARISLNGYDIHAGGLFPTSGAMRSFVLLEGDLWEQWDVGAPLMLTDEQGQQIAVRVAALPVEEDSYGLIEFL
;
A
#
# COMPACT_ATOMS: atom_id res chain seq x y z
N MET A 1 19.69 -7.93 -10.60
CA MET A 1 18.27 -7.58 -10.38
C MET A 1 18.09 -7.48 -8.87
N ASN A 2 17.93 -6.27 -8.31
CA ASN A 2 17.62 -6.07 -6.88
C ASN A 2 16.12 -6.36 -6.69
N ASN A 3 15.68 -7.44 -6.03
CA ASN A 3 15.61 -7.75 -4.59
C ASN A 3 14.43 -7.05 -3.87
N ASN A 4 13.45 -7.86 -3.43
CA ASN A 4 12.34 -7.56 -2.49
C ASN A 4 11.02 -6.98 -3.04
N LEU A 5 10.45 -7.56 -4.10
CA LEU A 5 8.99 -7.52 -4.26
C LEU A 5 8.42 -8.54 -3.26
N THR A 6 7.69 -8.10 -2.23
CA THR A 6 6.88 -9.05 -1.46
C THR A 6 5.79 -9.60 -2.37
N SER A 7 5.34 -10.82 -2.07
CA SER A 7 4.19 -11.46 -2.70
C SER A 7 3.06 -10.47 -3.00
N SER A 8 2.34 -10.71 -4.09
CA SER A 8 1.20 -9.90 -4.50
C SER A 8 0.18 -9.81 -3.37
N LEU A 9 -0.19 -8.60 -2.97
CA LEU A 9 -1.15 -8.32 -1.90
C LEU A 9 -2.47 -7.85 -2.51
N ASN A 10 -3.57 -8.39 -2.00
CA ASN A 10 -4.90 -7.89 -2.32
C ASN A 10 -5.19 -6.65 -1.46
N VAL A 11 -5.77 -5.63 -2.06
CA VAL A 11 -6.12 -4.37 -1.41
C VAL A 11 -7.63 -4.26 -1.34
N TYR A 12 -8.16 -4.21 -0.12
CA TYR A 12 -9.59 -4.06 0.13
C TYR A 12 -9.88 -2.70 0.75
N GLU A 13 -11.00 -2.10 0.38
CA GLU A 13 -11.54 -0.96 1.11
C GLU A 13 -11.92 -1.40 2.53
N ALA A 14 -11.44 -0.69 3.56
CA ALA A 14 -11.61 -1.13 4.94
C ALA A 14 -13.09 -1.17 5.40
N GLN A 15 -13.94 -0.30 4.86
CA GLN A 15 -15.35 -0.19 5.28
C GLN A 15 -16.25 -1.23 4.60
N THR A 16 -16.05 -1.45 3.31
CA THR A 16 -16.93 -2.30 2.49
C THR A 16 -16.36 -3.70 2.28
N SER A 17 -15.08 -3.91 2.55
CA SER A 17 -14.33 -5.13 2.20
C SER A 17 -14.40 -5.45 0.70
N HIS A 18 -14.62 -4.45 -0.15
CA HIS A 18 -14.57 -4.60 -1.59
C HIS A 18 -13.12 -4.62 -2.06
N LEU A 19 -12.76 -5.55 -2.95
CA LEU A 19 -11.45 -5.62 -3.57
C LEU A 19 -11.31 -4.48 -4.58
N VAL A 20 -10.33 -3.59 -4.37
CA VAL A 20 -10.13 -2.40 -5.22
C VAL A 20 -8.90 -2.50 -6.09
N ALA A 21 -7.86 -3.16 -5.59
CA ALA A 21 -6.60 -3.27 -6.30
C ALA A 21 -5.80 -4.50 -5.87
N ARG A 22 -4.77 -4.81 -6.66
CA ARG A 22 -3.71 -5.74 -6.31
C ARG A 22 -2.38 -5.04 -6.46
N ILE A 23 -1.53 -5.10 -5.45
CA ILE A 23 -0.25 -4.40 -5.42
C ILE A 23 0.89 -5.34 -5.08
N SER A 24 2.12 -4.94 -5.40
CA SER A 24 3.32 -5.54 -4.80
C SER A 24 4.10 -4.45 -4.08
N LEU A 25 4.54 -4.73 -2.85
CA LEU A 25 5.36 -3.80 -2.09
C LEU A 25 6.82 -3.98 -2.47
N ASN A 26 7.52 -2.87 -2.66
CA ASN A 26 8.96 -2.84 -2.82
C ASN A 26 9.63 -2.58 -1.46
N GLY A 27 10.56 -3.45 -1.09
CA GLY A 27 11.17 -3.46 0.23
C GLY A 27 12.21 -2.37 0.42
N TYR A 28 11.88 -1.36 1.22
CA TYR A 28 12.50 -0.98 2.51
C TYR A 28 11.47 -0.12 3.27
N ASP A 29 11.40 -0.23 4.59
CA ASP A 29 10.59 0.69 5.39
C ASP A 29 11.21 2.09 5.34
N ILE A 30 10.45 3.04 4.81
CA ILE A 30 10.77 4.46 4.90
C ILE A 30 10.23 4.94 6.23
N HIS A 31 11.07 4.96 7.25
CA HIS A 31 10.75 5.60 8.52
C HIS A 31 10.88 7.11 8.34
N ALA A 32 9.77 7.82 8.14
CA ALA A 32 9.76 9.27 8.27
C ALA A 32 10.02 9.60 9.75
N GLY A 33 11.14 10.26 10.04
CA GLY A 33 11.59 10.56 11.41
C GLY A 33 10.53 11.31 12.22
N GLY A 34 9.80 10.58 13.05
CA GLY A 34 8.83 11.07 14.02
C GLY A 34 8.95 10.30 15.33
N LEU A 35 8.51 10.91 16.43
CA LEU A 35 8.62 10.40 17.81
C LEU A 35 7.85 9.10 18.11
N PHE A 36 7.12 8.53 17.13
CA PHE A 36 6.29 7.34 17.31
C PHE A 36 6.87 6.14 16.53
N PRO A 37 6.99 4.95 17.16
CA PRO A 37 7.76 3.83 16.62
C PRO A 37 7.07 2.99 15.54
N THR A 38 5.83 3.27 15.14
CA THR A 38 5.07 2.40 14.21
C THR A 38 4.12 3.11 13.24
N SER A 39 3.44 4.18 13.67
CA SER A 39 2.58 4.99 12.79
C SER A 39 3.45 5.89 11.91
N GLY A 40 3.24 5.87 10.60
CA GLY A 40 4.00 6.68 9.65
C GLY A 40 5.20 5.98 8.98
N ALA A 41 5.37 4.68 9.19
CA ALA A 41 6.23 3.90 8.30
C ALA A 41 5.59 3.90 6.91
N MET A 42 6.39 4.16 5.87
CA MET A 42 5.93 4.14 4.48
C MET A 42 6.66 3.08 3.69
N ARG A 43 6.00 2.51 2.69
CA ARG A 43 6.63 1.63 1.69
C ARG A 43 6.20 2.03 0.29
N SER A 44 7.09 1.81 -0.66
CA SER A 44 6.72 1.93 -2.06
C SER A 44 5.96 0.70 -2.54
N PHE A 45 5.09 0.89 -3.52
CA PHE A 45 4.34 -0.19 -4.15
C PHE A 45 4.24 0.01 -5.65
N VAL A 46 3.99 -1.09 -6.36
CA VAL A 46 3.55 -1.08 -7.77
C VAL A 46 2.10 -1.55 -7.81
N LEU A 47 1.29 -0.86 -8.62
CA LEU A 47 -0.07 -1.29 -8.92
C LEU A 47 -0.03 -2.40 -9.97
N LEU A 48 -0.47 -3.60 -9.61
CA LEU A 48 -0.52 -4.75 -10.52
C LEU A 48 -1.86 -4.79 -11.28
N GLU A 49 -2.96 -4.54 -10.57
CA GLU A 49 -4.32 -4.52 -11.10
C GLU A 49 -5.18 -3.54 -10.29
N GLY A 50 -6.23 -3.01 -10.92
CA GLY A 50 -7.21 -2.12 -10.29
C GLY A 50 -6.83 -0.64 -10.35
N ASP A 51 -7.43 0.15 -9.47
CA ASP A 51 -7.21 1.60 -9.32
C ASP A 51 -7.34 1.97 -7.83
N LEU A 52 -6.59 2.98 -7.41
CA LEU A 52 -6.57 3.51 -6.06
C LEU A 52 -6.86 5.01 -6.00
N TRP A 53 -7.28 5.63 -7.12
CA TRP A 53 -7.52 7.07 -7.21
C TRP A 53 -8.50 7.57 -6.14
N GLU A 54 -9.67 6.94 -6.03
CA GLU A 54 -10.70 7.37 -5.07
C GLU A 54 -10.21 7.24 -3.63
N GLN A 55 -9.51 6.14 -3.31
CA GLN A 55 -9.00 5.88 -1.97
C GLN A 55 -7.89 6.86 -1.58
N TRP A 56 -7.06 7.27 -2.54
CA TRP A 56 -6.05 8.30 -2.33
C TRP A 56 -6.68 9.70 -2.18
N ASP A 57 -7.62 10.07 -3.04
CA ASP A 57 -8.27 11.40 -3.05
C ASP A 57 -8.96 11.72 -1.71
N VAL A 58 -9.64 10.72 -1.13
CA VAL A 58 -10.34 10.88 0.16
C VAL A 58 -9.51 10.44 1.37
N GLY A 59 -8.30 9.92 1.16
CA GLY A 59 -7.44 9.39 2.23
C GLY A 59 -8.06 8.19 2.96
N ALA A 60 -8.81 7.34 2.26
CA ALA A 60 -9.51 6.21 2.86
C ALA A 60 -8.53 5.15 3.40
N PRO A 61 -8.83 4.54 4.56
CA PRO A 61 -8.08 3.38 5.03
C PRO A 61 -8.35 2.16 4.15
N LEU A 62 -7.29 1.40 3.89
CA LEU A 62 -7.28 0.18 3.10
C LEU A 62 -6.75 -0.97 3.95
N MET A 63 -7.17 -2.18 3.61
CA MET A 63 -6.67 -3.41 4.20
C MET A 63 -5.85 -4.18 3.16
N LEU A 64 -4.55 -4.25 3.38
CA LEU A 64 -3.68 -5.17 2.65
C LEU A 64 -3.88 -6.56 3.22
N THR A 65 -4.13 -7.54 2.36
CA THR A 65 -4.26 -8.95 2.74
C THR A 65 -3.22 -9.78 2.01
N ASP A 66 -2.46 -10.57 2.76
CA ASP A 66 -1.48 -11.50 2.20
C ASP A 66 -2.09 -12.87 1.87
N GLU A 67 -1.27 -13.76 1.30
CA GLU A 67 -1.68 -15.11 0.90
C GLU A 67 -2.09 -16.00 2.09
N GLN A 68 -1.70 -15.64 3.32
CA GLN A 68 -2.05 -16.36 4.54
C GLN A 68 -3.30 -15.77 5.21
N GLY A 69 -3.89 -14.71 4.64
CA GLY A 69 -5.05 -14.01 5.17
C GLY A 69 -4.72 -13.01 6.27
N GLN A 70 -3.44 -12.70 6.51
CA GLN A 70 -3.05 -11.66 7.45
C GLN A 70 -3.41 -10.30 6.88
N GLN A 71 -4.01 -9.44 7.70
CA GLN A 71 -4.48 -8.12 7.30
C GLN A 71 -3.69 -7.00 7.97
N ILE A 72 -3.38 -5.96 7.21
CA ILE A 72 -2.68 -4.76 7.69
C ILE A 72 -3.38 -3.52 7.16
N ALA A 73 -3.67 -2.57 8.05
CA ALA A 73 -4.28 -1.29 7.71
C ALA A 73 -3.25 -0.31 7.15
N VAL A 74 -3.58 0.32 6.02
CA VAL A 74 -2.73 1.31 5.35
C VAL A 74 -3.56 2.45 4.78
N ARG A 75 -2.91 3.51 4.32
CA ARG A 75 -3.48 4.49 3.39
C ARG A 75 -2.53 4.75 2.22
N VAL A 76 -3.07 5.18 1.09
CA VAL A 76 -2.24 5.64 -0.03
C VAL A 76 -1.71 7.02 0.29
N ALA A 77 -0.39 7.17 0.34
CA ALA A 77 0.28 8.45 0.53
C ALA A 77 0.59 9.13 -0.81
N ALA A 78 0.90 8.35 -1.85
CA ALA A 78 1.12 8.85 -3.20
C ALA A 78 0.75 7.78 -4.24
N LEU A 79 0.09 8.19 -5.34
CA LEU A 79 -0.22 7.30 -6.45
C LEU A 79 0.93 7.23 -7.46
N PRO A 80 1.15 6.05 -8.08
CA PRO A 80 1.95 5.97 -9.29
C PRO A 80 1.17 6.61 -10.45
N VAL A 81 1.70 7.68 -11.04
CA VAL A 81 1.02 8.46 -12.11
C VAL A 81 1.59 8.20 -13.50
N GLU A 82 2.78 7.59 -13.58
CA GLU A 82 3.45 7.21 -14.82
C GLU A 82 3.54 5.69 -14.94
N GLU A 83 3.64 5.20 -16.18
CA GLU A 83 3.95 3.79 -16.44
C GLU A 83 5.28 3.42 -15.75
N ASP A 84 5.31 2.28 -15.08
CA ASP A 84 6.46 1.79 -14.28
C ASP A 84 6.86 2.67 -13.07
N SER A 85 6.01 3.63 -12.66
CA SER A 85 6.26 4.41 -11.43
C SER A 85 5.81 3.69 -10.16
N TYR A 86 6.36 4.14 -9.02
CA TYR A 86 6.01 3.62 -7.71
C TYR A 86 5.05 4.57 -6.98
N GLY A 87 4.02 4.01 -6.35
CA GLY A 87 3.25 4.71 -5.34
C GLY A 87 3.88 4.57 -3.96
N LEU A 88 3.33 5.28 -2.99
CA LEU A 88 3.66 5.15 -1.57
C LEU A 88 2.41 4.80 -0.77
N ILE A 89 2.54 3.85 0.15
CA ILE A 89 1.56 3.57 1.20
C ILE A 89 2.15 3.90 2.57
N GLU A 90 1.29 4.24 3.50
CA GLU A 90 1.61 4.47 4.90
C GLU A 90 0.88 3.47 5.79
N PHE A 91 1.60 2.88 6.73
CA PHE A 91 1.04 1.95 7.73
C PHE A 91 0.38 2.73 8.87
N LEU A 92 -0.85 2.33 9.22
CA LEU A 92 -1.71 3.00 10.21
C LEU A 92 -1.60 2.38 11.61
#